data_AF-A0A1H3P5Z3-F1
#
_entry.id   AF-A0A1H3P5Z3-F1
#
_cell.length_a   1.000
_cell.length_b   1.000
_cell.length_c   1.000
_cell.angle_alpha   90.00
_cell.angle_beta   90.00
_cell.angle_gamma   90.00
#
_symmetry.space_group_name_H-M   'P 1'
#
loop_
_entity.id
_entity.type
_entity.pdbx_description
1 polymer ?
#
loop_
_entity_poly.entity_id
_entity_poly.type
_entity_poly.pdbx_seq_one_letter_code
_entity_poly.pdbx_strand_id
1 'polypeptide(L)' 'MNLNYRYELIENPKILSELGINKTPAMMINGKIVLEGRVPNFLEMIEILNKAFSK' A
#
# COMPACT_ATOMS: atom_id res chain seq x y z
N MET A 1 -13.87 9.48 11.16
CA MET A 1 -13.39 8.72 10.00
C MET A 1 -13.72 7.26 10.25
N ASN A 2 -14.74 6.71 9.60
CA ASN A 2 -15.09 5.29 9.72
C ASN A 2 -14.31 4.55 8.63
N LEU A 3 -13.17 3.96 8.99
CA LEU A 3 -12.23 3.36 8.06
C LEU A 3 -12.54 1.86 7.92
N ASN A 4 -13.55 1.52 7.13
CA ASN A 4 -13.88 0.14 6.76
C ASN A 4 -12.88 -0.37 5.70
N TYR A 5 -11.62 -0.60 6.08
CA TYR A 5 -10.62 -1.17 5.18
C TYR A 5 -10.58 -2.69 5.28
N ARG A 6 -10.73 -3.35 4.12
CA ARG A 6 -10.34 -4.74 3.95
C ARG A 6 -8.83 -4.78 3.77
N TYR A 7 -8.12 -5.52 4.63
CA TYR A 7 -6.70 -5.82 4.45
C TYR A 7 -6.54 -7.29 4.06
N GLU A 8 -5.56 -7.57 3.22
CA GLU A 8 -5.19 -8.92 2.81
C GLU A 8 -3.67 -9.02 2.85
N LEU A 9 -3.16 -10.07 3.50
CA LEU A 9 -1.73 -10.37 3.53
C LEU A 9 -1.41 -11.29 2.34
N ILE A 10 -0.56 -10.83 1.43
CA ILE A 10 -0.14 -11.58 0.25
C ILE A 10 1.32 -11.98 0.42
N GLU A 11 1.58 -13.27 0.57
CA GLU A 11 2.94 -13.83 0.72
C GLU A 11 3.44 -14.55 -0.53
N ASN A 12 2.59 -14.73 -1.55
CA ASN A 12 2.95 -15.44 -2.78
C ASN A 12 3.77 -14.53 -3.73
N PRO A 13 5.05 -14.85 -4.00
CA PRO A 13 5.91 -14.02 -4.85
C PRO A 13 5.39 -13.84 -6.28
N LYS A 14 4.67 -14.83 -6.81
CA LYS A 14 4.06 -14.74 -8.13
C LYS A 14 2.99 -13.65 -8.18
N ILE A 15 2.14 -13.60 -7.15
CA ILE A 15 1.09 -12.57 -7.02
C ILE A 15 1.72 -11.19 -6.86
N LEU A 16 2.79 -11.08 -6.05
CA LEU A 16 3.53 -9.82 -5.90
C LEU A 16 4.08 -9.32 -7.24
N SER A 17 4.68 -10.20 -8.05
CA SER A 17 5.17 -9.86 -9.38
C SER A 17 4.05 -9.48 -10.36
N GLU A 18 2.92 -10.18 -10.34
CA GLU A 18 1.73 -9.84 -11.16
C GLU A 18 1.14 -8.48 -10.77
N LEU A 19 1.24 -8.09 -9.50
CA LEU A 19 0.85 -6.77 -9.00
C LEU A 19 1.90 -5.68 -9.27
N GLY A 20 3.04 -6.01 -9.90
CA GLY A 20 4.11 -5.07 -10.21
C GLY A 20 5.00 -4.70 -9.01
N ILE A 21 4.93 -5.47 -7.92
CA ILE A 21 5.75 -5.26 -6.72
C ILE A 21 7.10 -5.96 -6.90
N ASN A 22 8.16 -5.16 -6.96
CA ASN A 22 9.55 -5.56 -7.11
C ASN A 22 10.33 -5.59 -5.79
N LYS A 23 9.89 -4.82 -4.78
CA LYS A 23 10.55 -4.71 -3.47
C LYS A 23 9.53 -4.69 -2.32
N THR A 24 9.74 -5.57 -1.35
CA THR A 24 8.97 -5.57 -0.10
C THR A 24 9.70 -4.78 1.00
N PRO A 25 8.99 -4.21 1.98
CA PRO A 25 7.52 -4.12 2.09
C PRO A 25 6.93 -3.12 1.08
N ALA A 26 5.70 -3.37 0.63
CA ALA A 26 4.96 -2.51 -0.29
C ALA A 26 3.53 -2.27 0.20
N MET A 27 2.96 -1.12 -0.15
CA MET A 27 1.58 -0.77 0.17
C MET A 27 0.83 -0.40 -1.11
N MET A 28 -0.37 -0.97 -1.26
CA MET A 28 -1.26 -0.71 -2.37
C MET A 28 -2.60 -0.19 -1.85
N ILE A 29 -3.10 0.91 -2.40
CA ILE A 29 -4.41 1.47 -2.08
C ILE A 29 -5.19 1.65 -3.39
N ASN A 30 -6.43 1.15 -3.44
CA ASN A 30 -7.30 1.21 -4.62
C ASN A 30 -6.61 0.70 -5.91
N GLY A 31 -5.86 -0.40 -5.80
CA GLY A 31 -5.14 -1.02 -6.94
C GLY A 31 -3.90 -0.27 -7.41
N LYS A 32 -3.42 0.75 -6.68
CA LYS A 32 -2.20 1.51 -7.00
C LYS A 32 -1.15 1.34 -5.91
N ILE A 33 0.08 0.99 -6.31
CA ILE A 33 1.22 0.96 -5.39
C ILE A 33 1.51 2.40 -4.96
N VAL A 34 1.46 2.67 -3.65
CA VAL A 34 1.71 3.99 -3.05
C VAL A 34 3.02 4.05 -2.27
N LEU A 35 3.60 2.89 -1.94
CA LEU A 35 4.86 2.76 -1.24
C LEU A 35 5.52 1.43 -1.61
N GLU A 36 6.84 1.43 -1.76
CA GLU A 36 7.59 0.22 -2.08
C GLU A 36 9.02 0.27 -1.50
N GLY A 37 9.51 -0.87 -1.02
CA GLY A 37 10.89 -1.08 -0.57
C GLY A 37 11.29 -0.40 0.74
N ARG A 38 10.31 0.12 1.51
CA ARG A 38 10.54 0.72 2.83
C ARG A 38 9.27 0.77 3.67
N VAL A 39 9.43 0.96 4.98
CA VAL A 39 8.33 1.30 5.89
C VAL A 39 8.29 2.83 6.03
N PRO A 40 7.12 3.49 5.92
CA PRO A 40 7.03 4.94 6.05
C PRO A 40 6.98 5.32 7.53
N ASN A 41 7.40 6.54 7.86
CA ASN A 41 7.14 7.07 9.20
C ASN A 41 5.68 7.54 9.34
N PHE A 42 5.28 7.91 10.56
CA PHE A 42 3.89 8.29 10.85
C PHE A 42 3.40 9.47 10.00
N LEU A 43 4.20 10.53 9.83
CA LEU A 43 3.81 11.71 9.06
C LEU A 43 3.65 11.38 7.57
N GLU A 44 4.62 10.64 7.01
CA GLU A 44 4.55 10.16 5.63
C GLU A 44 3.30 9.29 5.39
N MET A 45 2.95 8.44 6.35
CA MET A 45 1.75 7.61 6.25
C MET A 45 0.49 8.45 6.14
N ILE A 46 0.34 9.51 6.96
CA ILE A 46 -0.81 10.41 6.89
C ILE A 46 -0.90 11.08 5.52
N GLU A 47 0.22 11.55 4.97
CA GLU A 47 0.24 12.16 3.63
C GLU A 47 -0.16 11.17 2.53
N ILE A 48 0.37 9.93 2.59
CA ILE A 48 0.05 8.87 1.63
C ILE A 48 -1.45 8.56 1.65
N LEU A 49 -2.02 8.39 2.84
CA LEU A 49 -3.44 8.10 3.01
C LEU A 49 -4.31 9.27 2.53
N ASN A 50 -3.98 10.51 2.91
CA ASN A 50 -4.73 11.69 2.45
C ASN A 50 -4.72 11.79 0.92
N LYS A 51 -3.56 11.61 0.27
CA LYS A 51 -3.47 11.60 -1.21
C LYS A 51 -4.30 10.48 -1.84
N ALA A 52 -4.38 9.32 -1.19
CA ALA A 52 -5.11 8.17 -1.72
C ALA A 52 -6.64 8.31 -1.60
N PHE A 53 -7.14 9.02 -0.57
CA PHE A 53 -8.58 9.16 -0.28
C PHE A 53 -9.18 10.53 -0.65
N SER A 54 -8.38 11.53 -1.02
CA SER A 54 -8.89 12.83 -1.51
C SER A 54 -9.33 12.81 -2.99
N LYS A 55 -9.71 11.65 -3.53
CA LYS A 55 -10.20 11.48 -4.90
C LYS A 55 -11.62 10.95 -4.95
#